data_AF-A0A940P8J2-F1
#
_entry.id   AF-A0A940P8J2-F1
#
_cell.length_a   1.000
_cell.length_b   1.000
_cell.length_c   1.000
_cell.angle_alpha   90.00
_cell.angle_beta   90.00
_cell.angle_gamma   90.00
#
_symmetry.space_group_name_H-M   'P 1'
#
loop_
_entity.id
_entity.type
_entity.pdbx_description
1 polymer ?
#
loop_
_entity_poly.entity_id
_entity_poly.type
_entity_poly.pdbx_seq_one_letter_code
_entity_poly.pdbx_strand_id
1 'polypeptide(L)' 'MATITVRVTEDEKAFLGQMAKFEGKSLSELLKTITLDSLEDTYDAHVGDLAYAEYLKNPQSRPLSELMAEYGVDE' A
#
# COMPACT_ATOMS: atom_id res chain seq x y z
N MET A 1 -5.38 21.77 -10.09
CA MET A 1 -5.10 21.21 -8.75
C MET A 1 -6.42 21.02 -8.04
N ALA A 2 -6.60 19.88 -7.37
CA ALA A 2 -7.74 19.64 -6.49
C ALA A 2 -7.33 19.91 -5.04
N THR A 3 -8.26 20.44 -4.24
CA THR A 3 -8.00 20.78 -2.83
C THR A 3 -8.84 19.88 -1.94
N ILE A 4 -8.21 19.31 -0.91
CA ILE A 4 -8.88 18.55 0.13
C ILE A 4 -8.74 19.33 1.44
N THR A 5 -9.85 19.52 2.15
CA THR A 5 -9.87 20.16 3.47
C THR A 5 -10.17 19.12 4.51
N VAL A 6 -9.24 18.91 5.45
CA VAL A 6 -9.42 18.00 6.58
C VAL A 6 -9.63 18.82 7.86
N ARG A 7 -10.68 18.51 8.60
CA ARG A 7 -10.90 19.08 9.94
C ARG A 7 -10.20 18.21 10.97
N VAL A 8 -9.40 18.84 11.81
CA VAL A 8 -8.65 18.22 12.90
C VAL A 8 -8.76 19.08 14.13
N THR A 9 -8.51 18.50 15.29
CA THR A 9 -8.30 19.22 16.54
C THR A 9 -6.93 19.93 16.54
N GLU A 10 -6.73 20.87 17.46
CA GLU A 10 -5.43 21.56 17.60
C GLU A 10 -4.30 20.58 18.00
N ASP A 11 -4.61 19.58 18.83
CA ASP A 11 -3.64 18.57 19.27
C ASP A 11 -3.20 17.67 18.11
N GLU A 12 -4.15 17.21 17.29
CA GLU A 12 -3.86 16.42 16.08
C GLU A 12 -3.03 17.22 15.09
N LYS A 13 -3.37 18.51 14.89
CA LYS A 13 -2.60 19.39 14.01
C LYS A 13 -1.17 19.59 14.50
N ALA A 14 -0.98 19.79 15.80
CA ALA A 14 0.35 19.92 16.40
C ALA A 14 1.15 18.62 16.21
N PHE A 15 0.54 17.47 16.50
CA PHE A 15 1.15 16.16 16.33
C PHE A 15 1.58 15.90 14.87
N LEU A 16 0.66 16.07 13.92
CA LEU A 16 0.95 15.86 12.49
C LEU A 16 2.02 16.83 11.99
N GLY A 17 2.02 18.08 12.48
CA GLY A 17 3.06 19.05 12.15
C GLY A 17 4.45 18.65 12.65
N GLN A 18 4.53 18.04 13.84
CA GLN A 18 5.80 17.53 14.37
C GLN A 18 6.26 16.28 13.62
N MET A 19 5.34 15.40 13.23
CA MET A 19 5.66 14.23 12.40
C MET A 19 6.14 14.62 11.00
N ALA A 20 5.52 15.62 10.38
CA ALA A 20 5.97 16.13 9.08
C ALA A 20 7.41 16.65 9.16
N LYS A 21 7.75 17.40 10.22
CA LYS A 21 9.13 17.86 10.47
C LYS A 21 10.10 16.70 10.72
N PHE A 22 9.67 15.70 11.48
CA PHE A 22 10.47 14.51 11.77
C PHE A 22 10.84 13.76 10.48
N GLU A 23 9.89 13.62 9.55
CA GLU A 23 10.12 13.00 8.25
C GLU A 23 10.76 13.95 7.21
N GLY A 24 10.97 15.22 7.54
CA GLY A 24 11.50 16.22 6.61
C GLY A 24 10.55 16.56 5.45
N LYS A 25 9.25 16.30 5.59
CA LYS A 25 8.22 16.50 4.56
C LYS A 25 7.30 17.67 4.89
N SER A 26 6.56 18.16 3.90
CA SER A 26 5.43 19.06 4.18
C SER A 26 4.25 18.29 4.79
N LEU A 27 3.39 18.97 5.55
CA LEU A 27 2.20 18.33 6.14
C LEU A 27 1.28 17.73 5.08
N SER A 28 1.12 18.41 3.93
CA SER A 28 0.31 17.94 2.81
C SER A 28 0.89 16.66 2.20
N GLU A 29 2.22 16.62 2.04
CA GLU A 29 2.93 15.46 1.51
C GLU A 29 2.89 14.27 2.46
N LEU A 30 3.11 14.50 3.76
CA LEU A 30 2.94 13.49 4.80
C LEU A 30 1.54 12.86 4.72
N LEU A 31 0.49 13.69 4.75
CA LEU A 31 -0.89 13.22 4.71
C LEU A 31 -1.19 12.46 3.43
N LYS A 32 -0.73 12.96 2.28
CA LYS A 32 -0.95 12.31 0.98
C LYS A 32 -0.27 10.95 0.92
N THR A 33 1.02 10.89 1.26
CA THR A 33 1.81 9.65 1.18
C THR A 33 1.25 8.61 2.14
N ILE A 34 1.11 8.93 3.43
CA ILE A 34 0.61 7.96 4.41
C ILE A 34 -0.79 7.46 4.05
N THR A 35 -1.68 8.35 3.60
CA THR A 35 -3.05 7.93 3.25
C THR A 35 -3.07 7.02 2.04
N LEU A 36 -2.31 7.33 0.98
CA LEU A 36 -2.29 6.52 -0.22
C LEU A 36 -1.60 5.18 0.01
N ASP A 37 -0.43 5.19 0.65
CA ASP A 37 0.32 3.98 0.96
C ASP A 37 -0.52 3.04 1.84
N SER A 38 -1.17 3.56 2.89
CA SER A 38 -2.02 2.75 3.77
C SER A 38 -3.24 2.15 3.05
N LEU A 39 -3.82 2.88 2.10
CA LEU A 39 -4.93 2.38 1.29
C LEU A 39 -4.47 1.32 0.30
N GLU A 40 -3.31 1.51 -0.33
CA GLU A 40 -2.70 0.58 -1.28
C GLU A 40 -2.34 -0.73 -0.58
N ASP A 41 -1.66 -0.68 0.58
CA ASP A 41 -1.34 -1.85 1.40
C ASP A 41 -2.59 -2.66 1.75
N THR A 42 -3.68 -1.97 2.13
CA THR A 42 -4.95 -2.60 2.48
C THR A 42 -5.58 -3.27 1.25
N TYR A 43 -5.52 -2.60 0.10
CA TYR A 43 -6.06 -3.11 -1.15
C TYR A 43 -5.28 -4.34 -1.62
N ASP A 44 -3.95 -4.28 -1.62
CA ASP A 44 -3.06 -5.36 -2.02
C ASP A 44 -3.24 -6.59 -1.14
N ALA A 45 -3.36 -6.42 0.18
CA ALA A 45 -3.67 -7.50 1.09
C ALA A 45 -5.01 -8.17 0.74
N HIS A 46 -6.05 -7.37 0.46
CA HIS A 46 -7.36 -7.90 0.08
C HIS A 46 -7.33 -8.68 -1.24
N VAL A 47 -6.62 -8.16 -2.25
CA VAL A 47 -6.46 -8.83 -3.54
C VAL A 47 -5.67 -10.14 -3.37
N GLY A 48 -4.62 -10.14 -2.54
CA GLY A 48 -3.85 -11.32 -2.19
C GLY A 48 -4.71 -12.41 -1.54
N ASP A 49 -5.56 -12.04 -0.57
CA ASP A 49 -6.49 -12.95 0.08
C ASP A 49 -7.48 -13.58 -0.91
N LEU A 50 -8.01 -12.79 -1.85
CA LEU A 50 -8.91 -13.28 -2.90
C LEU A 50 -8.21 -14.26 -3.84
N ALA A 51 -7.00 -13.91 -4.30
CA ALA A 51 -6.21 -14.77 -5.17
C ALA A 51 -5.85 -16.10 -4.49
N TYR A 52 -5.50 -16.04 -3.19
CA TYR A 52 -5.22 -17.22 -2.39
C TYR A 52 -6.47 -18.10 -2.19
N ALA A 53 -7.62 -17.49 -1.89
CA ALA A 53 -8.88 -18.21 -1.75
C ALA A 53 -9.29 -18.91 -3.07
N GLU A 54 -9.03 -18.30 -4.22
CA GLU A 54 -9.26 -18.92 -5.53
C GLU A 54 -8.31 -20.09 -5.76
N TYR A 55 -7.02 -19.92 -5.47
CA TYR A 55 -6.02 -20.99 -5.57
C TYR A 55 -6.40 -22.22 -4.74
N LEU A 56 -6.88 -22.01 -3.51
CA LEU A 56 -7.31 -23.08 -2.61
C LEU A 56 -8.48 -23.92 -3.15
N LYS A 57 -9.28 -23.41 -4.09
CA LYS A 57 -10.35 -24.19 -4.73
C LYS A 57 -9.81 -25.31 -5.61
N ASN A 58 -8.64 -25.11 -6.22
CA ASN A 58 -7.99 -26.10 -7.08
C ASN A 58 -6.46 -25.89 -7.12
N PRO A 59 -5.74 -26.26 -6.06
CA PRO A 59 -4.30 -26.04 -5.99
C PRO A 59 -3.57 -26.91 -7.03
N GLN A 60 -2.78 -26.26 -7.87
CA GLN A 60 -1.93 -26.93 -8.86
C GLN A 60 -0.47 -26.86 -8.41
N SER A 61 0.25 -27.97 -8.58
CA SER A 61 1.70 -28.02 -8.38
C SER A 61 2.38 -28.08 -9.74
N ARG A 62 3.27 -27.14 -10.04
CA ARG A 62 4.04 -27.07 -11.28
C ARG A 62 5.53 -26.92 -10.96
N PRO A 63 6.44 -27.42 -11.80
CA PRO A 63 7.87 -27.20 -11.63
C PRO A 63 8.21 -25.71 -11.60
N LEU A 64 9.11 -25.31 -10.69
CA LEU A 64 9.56 -23.92 -10.57
C LEU A 64 10.16 -23.39 -11.88
N SER A 65 10.86 -24.23 -12.65
CA SER A 65 11.44 -23.88 -13.95
C SER A 65 10.39 -23.48 -14.99
N GLU A 66 9.19 -24.07 -14.94
CA GLU A 66 8.09 -23.72 -15.85
C GLU A 66 7.48 -22.37 -15.46
N LEU A 67 7.37 -22.11 -14.16
CA LEU A 67 6.89 -20.83 -13.63
C LEU A 67 7.86 -19.69 -13.96
N MET A 68 9.17 -19.92 -13.77
CA MET A 68 10.19 -18.92 -14.09
C MET A 68 10.13 -18.51 -15.57
N ALA A 69 9.93 -19.48 -16.46
CA ALA A 69 9.85 -19.25 -17.91
C ALA A 69 8.58 -18.49 -18.30
N GLU A 70 7.48 -18.76 -17.62
CA GLU A 70 6.22 -18.05 -17.81
C GLU A 70 6.33 -16.56 -17.42
N TYR A 71 7.07 -16.25 -16.34
CA TYR A 71 7.25 -14.88 -15.84
C TYR A 71 8.49 -14.16 -16.37
N GLY A 72 9.30 -14.80 -17.21
CA GLY A 72 10.50 -14.21 -17.81
C GLY A 72 11.58 -13.86 -16.78
N VAL A 73 11.68 -14.67 -15.72
CA VAL A 73 12.67 -14.54 -14.64
C VAL A 73 13.70 -15.68 -14.67
N ASP A 74 13.83 -16.33 -15.82
CA ASP A 74 14.93 -17.25 -16.13
C ASP A 74 16.23 -16.44 -16.27
N GLU A 75 17.32 -16.91 -15.66
CA GLU A 75 18.67 -16.40 -15.95
C GLU A 75 19.11 -16.70 -17.39
#